data_AF-A0A2N9FQB7-F1
#
_entry.id   AF-A0A2N9FQB7-F1
#
_cell.length_a   1.000
_cell.length_b   1.000
_cell.length_c   1.000
_cell.angle_alpha   90.00
_cell.angle_beta   90.00
_cell.angle_gamma   90.00
#
_symmetry.space_group_name_H-M   'P 1'
#
loop_
_entity.id
_entity.type
_entity.pdbx_description
1 polymer ?
#
loop_
_entity_poly.entity_id
_entity_poly.type
_entity_poly.pdbx_seq_one_letter_code
_entity_poly.pdbx_strand_id
1 'polypeptide(L)'
;MAATVSTTTLPSIITWNSNLSPCPSLSSSLKSYPNGAFWKKKTKKKILSITLSSTKRSSTSTSSTNLSALPFDLSPPPIDHDLLDTLTLSGAKVSDDGIIETFDNDNEALDAVDNGVVVVDLSHYGRSVEKTVSSFFTTKALPILNVFMKDSSDNRYCICVDHGNLHGSPMADGFPAMYIFPADKVEIQDITKQTSLFVLVGPRSNQVMEGLNLGDLVGQPYGTHQHFSANGMPFTVGVGNVISEEGFSLLMTPAAAGSVWKTILSQGAIPMGSNAWEKLRVLQGGRPAPQKELTNEFNVLEACLWNSISLNKGCYKGQETISRLITYDGVKQRLWGICLSAPAEPGSPITINGKKVGKVTSYASGRKESEHFGLGYIKRQAASEGDTVIVGDNITGTVVEVPFLARQCPPSRGSGS
;
A
#
# COMPACT_ATOMS: atom_id res chain seq x y z
N MET A 1 20.36 -6.30 -20.69
CA MET A 1 19.18 -6.92 -21.34
C MET A 1 18.20 -5.81 -21.64
N ALA A 2 17.72 -5.69 -22.88
CA ALA A 2 16.80 -4.63 -23.28
C ALA A 2 15.36 -5.11 -23.15
N ALA A 3 14.54 -4.44 -22.33
CA ALA A 3 13.10 -4.62 -22.31
C ALA A 3 12.52 -3.92 -23.54
N THR A 4 11.70 -4.62 -24.33
CA THR A 4 11.04 -4.03 -25.49
C THR A 4 9.75 -3.34 -25.03
N VAL A 5 9.64 -2.04 -25.33
CA VAL A 5 8.52 -1.18 -24.91
C VAL A 5 7.40 -1.25 -25.95
N SER A 6 6.18 -1.57 -25.49
CA SER A 6 4.94 -1.39 -26.25
C SER A 6 4.12 -0.28 -25.60
N THR A 7 4.37 0.97 -25.98
CA THR A 7 3.70 2.16 -25.41
C THR A 7 2.25 2.27 -25.88
N THR A 8 1.30 2.18 -24.95
CA THR A 8 -0.06 2.69 -25.14
C THR A 8 -0.34 3.76 -24.09
N THR A 9 -0.20 5.04 -24.46
CA THR A 9 -0.50 6.17 -23.58
C THR A 9 -1.96 6.56 -23.77
N LEU A 10 -2.77 6.47 -22.70
CA LEU A 10 -4.19 6.87 -22.73
C LEU A 10 -4.55 7.76 -21.53
N PRO A 11 -5.51 8.69 -21.68
CA PRO A 11 -5.70 9.79 -20.75
C PRO A 11 -6.29 9.34 -19.41
N SER A 12 -5.69 9.83 -18.32
CA SER A 12 -6.12 9.63 -16.94
C SER A 12 -7.41 10.42 -16.65
N ILE A 13 -8.55 9.74 -16.54
CA ILE A 13 -9.76 10.27 -15.88
C ILE A 13 -10.02 9.42 -14.64
N ILE A 14 -9.56 9.96 -13.50
CA ILE A 14 -10.02 9.87 -12.11
C ILE A 14 -8.82 10.35 -11.29
N THR A 15 -8.81 11.62 -10.92
CA THR A 15 -7.83 12.21 -10.01
C THR A 15 -8.10 11.69 -8.60
N TRP A 16 -7.26 10.78 -8.13
CA TRP A 16 -7.05 10.60 -6.68
C TRP A 16 -6.28 11.81 -6.16
N ASN A 17 -6.60 12.23 -4.93
CA ASN A 17 -6.03 13.42 -4.31
C ASN A 17 -4.50 13.28 -4.24
N SER A 18 -3.77 14.01 -5.10
CA SER A 18 -2.33 13.88 -5.35
C SER A 18 -1.43 14.48 -4.26
N ASN A 19 -1.92 14.56 -3.02
CA ASN A 19 -1.20 15.16 -1.89
C ASN A 19 -0.31 14.19 -1.12
N LEU A 20 -0.10 12.96 -1.60
CA LEU A 20 0.90 12.07 -1.02
C LEU A 20 2.25 12.35 -1.69
N SER A 21 2.96 13.36 -1.15
CA SER A 21 4.38 13.56 -1.43
C SER A 21 5.20 12.52 -0.63
N PRO A 22 6.31 12.01 -1.20
CA PRO A 22 7.16 11.04 -0.50
C PRO A 22 7.93 11.59 0.70
N CYS A 23 8.35 10.69 1.59
CA CYS A 23 9.03 10.98 2.86
C CYS A 23 10.47 11.51 2.70
N PRO A 24 10.86 12.62 3.36
CA PRO A 24 12.23 12.82 3.80
C PRO A 24 12.52 11.91 5.00
N SER A 25 13.67 11.23 5.01
CA SER A 25 14.10 10.35 6.10
C SER A 25 14.26 11.11 7.43
N LEU A 26 14.00 10.42 8.55
CA LEU A 26 14.03 10.96 9.93
C LEU A 26 15.43 11.39 10.43
N SER A 27 16.42 11.57 9.55
CA SER A 27 17.78 12.00 9.91
C SER A 27 17.98 13.52 9.91
N SER A 28 17.01 14.34 9.49
CA SER A 28 17.15 15.79 9.50
C SER A 28 15.84 16.53 9.70
N SER A 29 15.55 17.04 10.92
CA SER A 29 14.96 18.37 11.17
C SER A 29 14.53 18.56 12.64
N LEU A 30 15.51 18.85 13.50
CA LEU A 30 15.31 19.79 14.60
C LEU A 30 15.80 21.16 14.08
N LYS A 31 14.90 22.07 13.68
CA LYS A 31 15.14 23.54 13.63
C LYS A 31 13.88 24.35 13.24
N SER A 32 13.38 25.09 14.23
CA SER A 32 12.67 26.39 14.23
C SER A 32 12.06 27.00 12.95
N TYR A 33 10.76 27.35 13.04
CA TYR A 33 10.00 28.35 12.25
C TYR A 33 10.45 29.82 12.52
N PRO A 34 10.20 30.82 11.62
CA PRO A 34 8.90 31.54 11.54
C PRO A 34 8.44 32.13 10.17
N ASN A 35 7.10 32.21 10.04
CA ASN A 35 6.22 33.24 9.43
C ASN A 35 6.33 33.73 7.95
N GLY A 36 5.20 33.59 7.21
CA GLY A 36 4.41 34.75 6.73
C GLY A 36 4.15 34.98 5.22
N ALA A 37 2.85 35.08 4.88
CA ALA A 37 2.19 35.83 3.76
C ALA A 37 2.02 35.17 2.37
N PHE A 38 1.08 35.54 1.45
CA PHE A 38 -0.38 35.88 1.43
C PHE A 38 -0.75 36.14 -0.08
N TRP A 39 -1.80 35.50 -0.64
CA TRP A 39 -2.63 35.84 -1.87
C TRP A 39 -2.00 35.69 -3.30
N LYS A 40 -2.69 35.48 -4.44
CA LYS A 40 -4.09 35.71 -4.92
C LYS A 40 -4.45 34.89 -6.19
N LYS A 41 -5.76 34.64 -6.38
CA LYS A 41 -6.52 34.06 -7.54
C LYS A 41 -6.25 34.62 -8.95
N LYS A 42 -6.56 33.81 -10.00
CA LYS A 42 -7.42 34.13 -11.19
C LYS A 42 -7.67 32.88 -12.07
N THR A 43 -8.87 32.28 -12.14
CA THR A 43 -10.03 32.47 -13.06
C THR A 43 -9.77 32.31 -14.58
N LYS A 44 -10.33 31.26 -15.23
CA LYS A 44 -11.54 31.29 -16.12
C LYS A 44 -11.73 30.01 -16.96
N LYS A 45 -13.01 29.60 -17.07
CA LYS A 45 -13.63 28.56 -17.91
C LYS A 45 -13.47 28.81 -19.42
N LYS A 46 -13.51 27.74 -20.22
CA LYS A 46 -14.24 27.72 -21.50
C LYS A 46 -14.83 26.34 -21.79
N ILE A 47 -16.13 26.35 -22.10
CA ILE A 47 -16.99 25.22 -22.47
C ILE A 47 -16.99 25.16 -24.00
N LEU A 48 -16.89 23.97 -24.59
CA LEU A 48 -17.25 23.74 -25.99
C LEU A 48 -18.14 22.49 -26.11
N SER A 49 -19.33 22.70 -26.68
CA SER A 49 -20.34 21.71 -27.06
C SER A 49 -20.11 21.24 -28.50
N ILE A 50 -20.23 19.94 -28.79
CA ILE A 50 -20.38 19.43 -30.15
C ILE A 50 -21.47 18.35 -30.21
N THR A 51 -22.33 18.51 -31.21
CA THR A 51 -23.59 17.84 -31.51
C THR A 51 -23.38 16.48 -32.20
N LEU A 52 -24.27 15.52 -31.91
CA LEU A 52 -24.37 14.20 -32.55
C LEU A 52 -25.02 14.30 -33.95
N SER A 53 -24.49 13.55 -34.92
CA SER A 53 -25.23 13.17 -36.13
C SER A 53 -25.03 11.70 -36.46
N SER A 54 -26.14 11.02 -36.72
CA SER A 54 -26.24 9.59 -37.04
C SER A 54 -26.02 9.31 -38.53
N THR A 55 -25.44 8.16 -38.86
CA THR A 55 -25.63 7.55 -40.18
C THR A 55 -25.50 6.03 -40.09
N LYS A 56 -26.47 5.32 -40.68
CA LYS A 56 -26.59 3.85 -40.78
C LYS A 56 -26.10 3.37 -42.15
N ARG A 57 -25.60 2.12 -42.18
CA ARG A 57 -25.49 1.09 -43.26
C ARG A 57 -24.05 0.55 -43.34
N SER A 58 -23.74 -0.69 -43.67
CA SER A 58 -24.49 -1.94 -43.89
C SER A 58 -23.45 -3.09 -43.83
N SER A 59 -23.91 -4.30 -43.56
CA SER A 59 -23.14 -5.54 -43.42
C SER A 59 -22.35 -5.97 -44.67
N THR A 60 -21.13 -6.48 -44.46
CA THR A 60 -20.57 -7.57 -45.29
C THR A 60 -19.58 -8.37 -44.45
N SER A 61 -19.74 -9.69 -44.48
CA SER A 61 -18.99 -10.68 -43.72
C SER A 61 -17.63 -10.94 -44.35
N THR A 62 -16.55 -10.87 -43.56
CA THR A 62 -15.30 -11.55 -43.87
C THR A 62 -14.61 -11.89 -42.54
N SER A 63 -14.19 -13.14 -42.42
CA SER A 63 -13.68 -13.77 -41.21
C SER A 63 -12.53 -12.99 -40.58
N SER A 64 -12.81 -12.32 -39.47
CA SER A 64 -11.78 -11.78 -38.58
C SER A 64 -11.27 -12.90 -37.68
N THR A 65 -10.03 -13.30 -37.88
CA THR A 65 -9.22 -13.93 -36.84
C THR A 65 -9.27 -13.03 -35.60
N ASN A 66 -9.97 -13.48 -34.56
CA ASN A 66 -10.03 -12.79 -33.27
C ASN A 66 -8.64 -12.82 -32.62
N LEU A 67 -7.83 -11.79 -32.87
CA LEU A 67 -6.71 -11.42 -32.02
C LEU A 67 -7.26 -10.49 -30.92
N SER A 68 -7.80 -11.08 -29.87
CA SER A 68 -8.12 -10.37 -28.62
C SER A 68 -7.64 -11.20 -27.43
N ALA A 69 -6.33 -11.35 -27.31
CA ALA A 69 -5.69 -11.79 -26.08
C ALA A 69 -5.67 -10.58 -25.12
N LEU A 70 -6.21 -10.78 -23.91
CA LEU A 70 -6.23 -9.75 -22.86
C LEU A 70 -4.81 -9.56 -22.27
N PRO A 71 -4.48 -8.37 -21.73
CA PRO A 71 -3.19 -8.05 -21.08
C PRO A 71 -2.85 -8.84 -19.79
N PHE A 72 -3.65 -9.85 -19.44
CA PHE A 72 -3.46 -10.71 -18.27
C PHE A 72 -3.80 -12.18 -18.62
N ASP A 73 -3.39 -12.64 -19.80
CA ASP A 73 -3.36 -14.08 -20.08
C ASP A 73 -2.22 -14.71 -19.27
N LEU A 74 -2.58 -15.22 -18.08
CA LEU A 74 -1.71 -15.95 -17.15
C LEU A 74 -1.90 -17.45 -17.38
N SER A 75 -1.72 -17.91 -18.61
CA SER A 75 -1.66 -19.34 -18.91
C SER A 75 -0.63 -20.02 -17.99
N PRO A 76 -0.90 -21.24 -17.49
CA PRO A 76 -0.08 -21.86 -16.45
C PRO A 76 1.36 -22.02 -16.95
N PRO A 77 2.37 -21.52 -16.21
CA PRO A 77 3.75 -21.59 -16.67
C PRO A 77 4.35 -23.00 -16.56
N PRO A 78 5.44 -23.27 -17.31
CA PRO A 78 6.26 -24.46 -17.12
C PRO A 78 6.91 -24.47 -15.72
N ILE A 79 7.12 -25.69 -15.20
CA ILE A 79 7.39 -26.03 -13.78
C ILE A 79 8.82 -25.64 -13.29
N ASP A 80 9.68 -25.06 -14.13
CA ASP A 80 11.12 -25.24 -13.95
C ASP A 80 11.90 -24.13 -13.21
N HIS A 81 11.24 -23.19 -12.53
CA HIS A 81 11.94 -22.23 -11.67
C HIS A 81 11.12 -21.92 -10.42
N ASP A 82 11.28 -22.74 -9.38
CA ASP A 82 10.78 -22.35 -8.07
C ASP A 82 11.58 -21.13 -7.58
N LEU A 83 10.86 -20.01 -7.41
CA LEU A 83 11.43 -18.79 -6.85
C LEU A 83 12.01 -19.08 -5.47
N LEU A 84 11.36 -19.93 -4.68
CA LEU A 84 11.80 -20.28 -3.33
C LEU A 84 13.16 -21.00 -3.35
N ASP A 85 13.39 -21.90 -4.31
CA ASP A 85 14.70 -22.55 -4.48
C ASP A 85 15.79 -21.52 -4.78
N THR A 86 15.50 -20.58 -5.69
CA THR A 86 16.44 -19.51 -6.05
C THR A 86 16.81 -18.64 -4.84
N LEU A 87 15.83 -18.33 -4.00
CA LEU A 87 16.00 -17.50 -2.82
C LEU A 87 16.72 -18.25 -1.71
N THR A 88 16.38 -19.53 -1.49
CA THR A 88 17.02 -20.39 -0.49
C THR A 88 18.50 -20.58 -0.81
N LEU A 89 18.86 -20.77 -2.09
CA LEU A 89 20.25 -20.78 -2.54
C LEU A 89 20.98 -19.45 -2.30
N SER A 90 20.23 -18.35 -2.20
CA SER A 90 20.75 -17.02 -1.88
C SER A 90 20.76 -16.71 -0.37
N GLY A 91 20.50 -17.71 0.49
CA GLY A 91 20.54 -17.59 1.94
C GLY A 91 19.21 -17.23 2.60
N ALA A 92 18.09 -17.28 1.87
CA ALA A 92 16.77 -17.04 2.45
C ALA A 92 16.39 -18.13 3.47
N LYS A 93 15.87 -17.70 4.62
CA LYS A 93 15.12 -18.55 5.55
C LYS A 93 13.64 -18.40 5.24
N VAL A 94 12.99 -19.52 4.95
CA VAL A 94 11.59 -19.57 4.52
C VAL A 94 10.77 -20.24 5.62
N SER A 95 9.62 -19.67 5.97
CA SER A 95 8.67 -20.27 6.90
C SER A 95 7.95 -21.47 6.27
N ASP A 96 7.24 -22.24 7.10
CA ASP A 96 6.42 -23.38 6.63
C ASP A 96 5.34 -22.96 5.61
N ASP A 97 4.92 -21.69 5.65
CA ASP A 97 3.93 -21.10 4.75
C ASP A 97 4.55 -20.55 3.43
N GLY A 98 5.85 -20.75 3.21
CA GLY A 98 6.55 -20.27 2.01
C GLY A 98 6.88 -18.78 2.03
N ILE A 99 6.89 -18.14 3.21
CA ILE A 99 7.22 -16.71 3.36
C ILE A 99 8.71 -16.57 3.68
N ILE A 100 9.41 -15.72 2.94
CA ILE A 100 10.80 -15.39 3.25
C ILE A 100 10.85 -14.54 4.52
N GLU A 101 11.33 -15.11 5.62
CA GLU A 101 11.40 -14.41 6.90
C GLU A 101 12.60 -13.46 6.96
N THR A 102 13.76 -13.94 6.51
CA THR A 102 15.02 -13.19 6.55
C THR A 102 16.05 -13.78 5.60
N PHE A 103 17.05 -12.98 5.22
CA PHE A 103 18.29 -13.43 4.57
C PHE A 103 19.49 -13.31 5.53
N ASP A 104 19.23 -13.27 6.85
CA ASP A 104 20.20 -12.97 7.92
C ASP A 104 20.88 -11.59 7.77
N ASN A 105 20.21 -10.66 7.10
CA ASN A 105 20.70 -9.33 6.77
C ASN A 105 19.73 -8.21 7.19
N ASP A 106 18.82 -8.45 8.14
CA ASP A 106 17.72 -7.53 8.48
C ASP A 106 18.18 -6.08 8.74
N ASN A 107 19.29 -5.91 9.47
CA ASN A 107 19.83 -4.58 9.79
C ASN A 107 20.43 -3.88 8.56
N GLU A 108 21.09 -4.64 7.68
CA GLU A 108 21.63 -4.14 6.42
C GLU A 108 20.49 -3.72 5.47
N ALA A 109 19.46 -4.56 5.35
CA ALA A 109 18.27 -4.25 4.58
C ALA A 109 17.57 -2.98 5.12
N LEU A 110 17.43 -2.84 6.44
CA LEU A 110 16.84 -1.64 7.05
C LEU A 110 17.69 -0.38 6.82
N ASP A 111 19.02 -0.47 6.73
CA ASP A 111 19.90 0.66 6.39
C ASP A 111 19.79 1.03 4.91
N ALA A 112 19.70 0.03 4.04
CA ALA A 112 19.54 0.23 2.61
C ALA A 112 18.22 0.89 2.22
N VAL A 113 17.18 0.84 3.05
CA VAL A 113 15.97 1.64 2.84
C VAL A 113 16.27 3.14 2.86
N ASP A 114 17.19 3.60 3.71
CA ASP A 114 17.52 5.04 3.83
C ASP A 114 18.60 5.48 2.84
N ASN A 115 19.52 4.58 2.48
CA ASN A 115 20.75 4.94 1.77
C ASN A 115 20.90 4.27 0.40
N GLY A 116 20.05 3.29 0.10
CA GLY A 116 20.17 2.40 -1.05
C GLY A 116 18.82 2.04 -1.64
N VAL A 117 18.64 0.75 -1.90
CA VAL A 117 17.40 0.17 -2.41
C VAL A 117 17.29 -1.27 -1.92
N VAL A 118 16.07 -1.64 -1.53
CA VAL A 118 15.74 -3.00 -1.14
C VAL A 118 14.68 -3.58 -2.07
N VAL A 119 14.69 -4.90 -2.20
CA VAL A 119 13.62 -5.67 -2.84
C VAL A 119 13.04 -6.67 -1.85
N VAL A 120 11.72 -6.70 -1.75
CA VAL A 120 10.98 -7.65 -0.91
C VAL A 120 10.01 -8.44 -1.76
N ASP A 121 9.90 -9.73 -1.48
CA ASP A 121 8.85 -10.59 -2.03
C ASP A 121 7.61 -10.57 -1.13
N LEU A 122 6.51 -10.05 -1.67
CA LEU A 122 5.19 -10.02 -1.03
C LEU A 122 4.20 -10.91 -1.79
N SER A 123 4.69 -11.96 -2.47
CA SER A 123 3.85 -12.90 -3.20
C SER A 123 2.83 -13.63 -2.32
N HIS A 124 3.04 -13.69 -1.00
CA HIS A 124 2.07 -14.22 -0.04
C HIS A 124 0.84 -13.32 0.18
N TYR A 125 0.89 -12.04 -0.19
CA TYR A 125 -0.28 -11.14 -0.10
C TYR A 125 -1.35 -11.57 -1.10
N GLY A 126 -2.62 -11.46 -0.74
CA GLY A 126 -3.71 -11.82 -1.65
C GLY A 126 -3.86 -10.83 -2.78
N ARG A 127 -4.22 -11.34 -3.95
CA ARG A 127 -4.43 -10.54 -5.16
C ARG A 127 -5.68 -10.99 -5.87
N SER A 128 -6.55 -10.04 -6.19
CA SER A 128 -7.73 -10.27 -7.01
C SER A 128 -7.79 -9.32 -8.20
N VAL A 129 -8.39 -9.80 -9.28
CA VAL A 129 -8.82 -8.98 -10.40
C VAL A 129 -10.32 -8.81 -10.34
N GLU A 130 -10.77 -7.58 -10.45
CA GLU A 130 -12.19 -7.23 -10.49
C GLU A 130 -12.55 -6.61 -11.83
N LYS A 131 -13.67 -7.05 -12.41
CA LYS A 131 -14.22 -6.50 -13.67
C LYS A 131 -15.50 -5.69 -13.37
N THR A 132 -15.38 -4.35 -13.38
CA THR A 132 -16.45 -3.31 -13.17
C THR A 132 -17.03 -3.24 -11.72
N VAL A 133 -17.63 -2.19 -11.14
CA VAL A 133 -17.85 -0.73 -11.33
C VAL A 133 -17.10 0.00 -10.20
N SER A 134 -16.71 1.28 -10.37
CA SER A 134 -15.97 2.05 -9.34
C SER A 134 -16.67 2.23 -7.97
N SER A 135 -17.89 1.69 -7.78
CA SER A 135 -18.67 1.72 -6.54
C SER A 135 -18.13 0.79 -5.44
N PHE A 136 -17.41 -0.28 -5.83
CA PHE A 136 -17.01 -1.36 -4.91
C PHE A 136 -15.98 -0.94 -3.84
N PHE A 137 -15.13 0.05 -4.14
CA PHE A 137 -13.98 0.47 -3.31
C PHE A 137 -14.32 1.18 -2.00
N THR A 138 -15.40 0.84 -1.28
CA THR A 138 -15.71 1.58 -0.04
C THR A 138 -16.49 0.84 1.02
N THR A 139 -16.25 -0.45 1.16
CA THR A 139 -16.91 -1.18 2.23
C THR A 139 -16.07 -1.18 3.51
N LYS A 140 -16.77 -1.06 4.66
CA LYS A 140 -16.41 -1.08 6.09
C LYS A 140 -15.16 -1.83 6.60
N ALA A 141 -14.35 -2.46 5.76
CA ALA A 141 -13.17 -3.23 6.16
C ALA A 141 -11.88 -2.91 5.35
N LEU A 142 -11.85 -1.89 4.50
CA LEU A 142 -10.79 -1.77 3.47
C LEU A 142 -9.69 -0.69 3.65
N PRO A 143 -9.21 -0.32 4.85
CA PRO A 143 -7.85 0.23 4.95
C PRO A 143 -6.75 -0.80 4.65
N ILE A 144 -7.15 -2.07 4.47
CA ILE A 144 -6.35 -3.23 4.13
C ILE A 144 -6.02 -3.30 2.62
N LEU A 145 -6.69 -2.47 1.81
CA LEU A 145 -6.67 -2.58 0.36
C LEU A 145 -5.70 -1.59 -0.28
N ASN A 146 -4.70 -2.11 -0.99
CA ASN A 146 -3.90 -1.32 -1.92
C ASN A 146 -4.35 -1.65 -3.34
N VAL A 147 -5.00 -0.70 -4.00
CA VAL A 147 -5.31 -0.81 -5.44
C VAL A 147 -4.02 -0.50 -6.19
N PHE A 148 -3.47 -1.51 -6.86
CA PHE A 148 -2.18 -1.36 -7.53
C PHE A 148 -2.33 -0.85 -8.95
N MET A 149 -3.30 -1.38 -9.69
CA MET A 149 -3.35 -1.15 -11.14
C MET A 149 -4.79 -1.12 -11.65
N LYS A 150 -5.03 -0.23 -12.61
CA LYS A 150 -6.30 -0.05 -13.30
C LYS A 150 -6.05 -0.14 -14.80
N ASP A 151 -6.49 -1.23 -15.42
CA ASP A 151 -6.53 -1.33 -16.87
C ASP A 151 -7.66 -0.43 -17.40
N SER A 152 -7.29 0.70 -18.01
CA SER A 152 -8.23 1.68 -18.56
C SER A 152 -9.05 1.16 -19.75
N SER A 153 -8.56 0.13 -20.44
CA SER A 153 -9.19 -0.38 -21.65
C SER A 153 -10.42 -1.27 -21.38
N ASP A 154 -10.40 -2.00 -20.25
CA ASP A 154 -11.41 -3.03 -19.95
C ASP A 154 -12.03 -2.90 -18.55
N ASN A 155 -11.82 -1.75 -17.88
CA ASN A 155 -12.37 -1.46 -16.54
C ASN A 155 -12.01 -2.53 -15.48
N ARG A 156 -10.82 -3.14 -15.63
CA ARG A 156 -10.29 -4.15 -14.72
C ARG A 156 -9.36 -3.54 -13.69
N TYR A 157 -9.51 -3.97 -12.44
CA TYR A 157 -8.69 -3.50 -11.33
C TYR A 157 -7.96 -4.68 -10.72
N CYS A 158 -6.64 -4.57 -10.58
CA CYS A 158 -5.88 -5.49 -9.75
C CYS A 158 -5.75 -4.90 -8.35
N ILE A 159 -6.25 -5.66 -7.40
CA ILE A 159 -6.35 -5.31 -6.01
C ILE A 159 -5.42 -6.22 -5.24
N CYS A 160 -4.54 -5.65 -4.41
CA CYS A 160 -3.74 -6.43 -3.49
C CYS A 160 -4.19 -6.14 -2.06
N VAL A 161 -4.31 -7.23 -1.32
CA VAL A 161 -4.79 -7.27 0.05
C VAL A 161 -3.67 -7.88 0.88
N ASP A 162 -3.19 -7.13 1.87
CA ASP A 162 -2.47 -7.78 2.96
C ASP A 162 -3.52 -8.56 3.76
N HIS A 163 -3.41 -9.88 3.80
CA HIS A 163 -4.37 -10.70 4.54
C HIS A 163 -3.99 -10.82 6.03
N GLY A 164 -2.82 -10.32 6.45
CA GLY A 164 -2.20 -10.77 7.70
C GLY A 164 -1.92 -12.28 7.65
N ASN A 165 -1.58 -12.88 8.80
CA ASN A 165 -1.47 -14.35 8.92
C ASN A 165 -2.87 -15.00 8.92
N LEU A 166 -3.67 -14.77 7.87
CA LEU A 166 -4.81 -15.63 7.58
C LEU A 166 -4.26 -16.92 6.97
N HIS A 167 -3.82 -17.83 7.84
CA HIS A 167 -3.55 -19.21 7.48
C HIS A 167 -4.68 -19.74 6.59
N GLY A 168 -4.35 -20.05 5.33
CA GLY A 168 -5.19 -20.89 4.49
C GLY A 168 -6.64 -20.43 4.24
N SER A 169 -6.99 -19.16 4.45
CA SER A 169 -8.27 -18.60 3.96
C SER A 169 -8.02 -17.91 2.63
N PRO A 170 -8.07 -18.62 1.49
CA PRO A 170 -8.14 -17.95 0.20
C PRO A 170 -9.32 -16.97 0.23
N MET A 171 -9.29 -15.98 -0.66
CA MET A 171 -10.45 -15.12 -0.94
C MET A 171 -11.77 -15.89 -1.21
N ALA A 172 -11.70 -17.22 -1.34
CA ALA A 172 -12.79 -18.15 -1.63
C ALA A 172 -13.98 -18.12 -0.65
N ASP A 173 -13.80 -17.64 0.59
CA ASP A 173 -14.92 -17.55 1.55
C ASP A 173 -15.73 -16.23 1.42
N GLY A 174 -15.72 -15.63 0.23
CA GLY A 174 -16.64 -14.54 -0.11
C GLY A 174 -16.32 -13.20 0.55
N PHE A 175 -15.10 -12.96 1.00
CA PHE A 175 -14.71 -11.71 1.66
C PHE A 175 -15.03 -10.45 0.82
N PRO A 176 -14.76 -10.39 -0.50
CA PRO A 176 -15.24 -9.27 -1.29
C PRO A 176 -16.73 -9.43 -1.68
N ALA A 177 -17.25 -10.65 -1.82
CA ALA A 177 -18.64 -10.92 -2.21
C ALA A 177 -19.69 -10.48 -1.17
N MET A 178 -19.39 -10.52 0.13
CA MET A 178 -20.28 -10.05 1.21
C MET A 178 -20.54 -8.53 1.19
N TYR A 179 -19.83 -7.81 0.33
CA TYR A 179 -19.80 -6.36 0.27
C TYR A 179 -20.19 -5.80 -1.11
N ILE A 180 -20.52 -6.67 -2.06
CA ILE A 180 -21.09 -6.29 -3.36
C ILE A 180 -22.58 -6.00 -3.13
N PHE A 181 -23.05 -4.83 -3.57
CA PHE A 181 -24.49 -4.59 -3.60
C PHE A 181 -25.13 -5.57 -4.59
N PRO A 182 -26.29 -6.18 -4.29
CA PRO A 182 -26.92 -7.16 -5.20
C PRO A 182 -27.17 -6.66 -6.64
N ALA A 183 -27.19 -5.34 -6.84
CA ALA A 183 -27.35 -4.69 -8.13
C ALA A 183 -26.03 -4.44 -8.90
N ASP A 184 -24.88 -4.55 -8.23
CA ASP A 184 -23.57 -4.34 -8.84
C ASP A 184 -23.11 -5.62 -9.57
N LYS A 185 -22.75 -5.47 -10.84
CA LYS A 185 -22.15 -6.54 -11.65
C LYS A 185 -20.65 -6.49 -11.47
N VAL A 186 -20.14 -7.30 -10.53
CA VAL A 186 -18.71 -7.43 -10.25
C VAL A 186 -18.34 -8.90 -10.40
N GLU A 187 -17.35 -9.19 -11.23
CA GLU A 187 -16.67 -10.48 -11.27
C GLU A 187 -15.34 -10.35 -10.54
N ILE A 188 -15.09 -11.25 -9.59
CA ILE A 188 -13.87 -11.25 -8.78
C ILE A 188 -13.15 -12.57 -8.99
N GLN A 189 -11.89 -12.49 -9.42
CA GLN A 189 -11.03 -13.63 -9.60
C GLN A 189 -9.82 -13.51 -8.68
N ASP A 190 -9.60 -14.51 -7.82
CA ASP A 190 -8.35 -14.65 -7.07
C ASP A 190 -7.22 -15.08 -8.03
N ILE A 191 -6.20 -14.23 -8.14
CA ILE A 191 -5.01 -14.43 -8.97
C ILE A 191 -3.73 -14.57 -8.13
N THR A 192 -3.87 -14.75 -6.81
CA THR A 192 -2.74 -14.80 -5.87
C THR A 192 -1.72 -15.84 -6.30
N LYS A 193 -2.14 -17.09 -6.56
CA LYS A 193 -1.25 -18.18 -6.99
C LYS A 193 -0.76 -18.06 -8.44
N GLN A 194 -1.38 -17.18 -9.24
CA GLN A 194 -1.04 -16.97 -10.65
C GLN A 194 -0.04 -15.83 -10.85
N THR A 195 0.29 -15.11 -9.77
CA THR A 195 1.12 -13.91 -9.83
C THR A 195 2.10 -13.85 -8.67
N SER A 196 3.24 -13.19 -8.90
CA SER A 196 4.23 -12.82 -7.89
C SER A 196 4.26 -11.30 -7.76
N LEU A 197 4.50 -10.80 -6.55
CA LEU A 197 4.53 -9.38 -6.21
C LEU A 197 5.85 -9.02 -5.55
N PHE A 198 6.67 -8.22 -6.24
CA PHE A 198 7.87 -7.63 -5.66
C PHE A 198 7.65 -6.15 -5.38
N VAL A 199 8.26 -5.66 -4.31
CA VAL A 199 8.27 -4.24 -3.98
C VAL A 199 9.71 -3.77 -3.86
N LEU A 200 9.99 -2.66 -4.55
CA LEU A 200 11.23 -1.89 -4.42
C LEU A 200 10.98 -0.71 -3.49
N VAL A 201 11.86 -0.51 -2.51
CA VAL A 201 11.81 0.63 -1.58
C VAL A 201 13.21 1.23 -1.44
N GLY A 202 13.27 2.56 -1.32
CA GLY A 202 14.50 3.29 -1.01
C GLY A 202 14.87 4.33 -2.07
N PRO A 203 15.73 5.31 -1.73
CA PRO A 203 16.02 6.46 -2.58
C PRO A 203 16.74 6.11 -3.88
N ARG A 204 17.40 4.95 -3.97
CA ARG A 204 18.06 4.46 -5.20
C ARG A 204 17.16 3.57 -6.05
N SER A 205 15.88 3.40 -5.69
CA SER A 205 14.93 2.62 -6.49
C SER A 205 14.80 3.14 -7.93
N ASN A 206 14.87 4.47 -8.13
CA ASN A 206 14.88 5.08 -9.47
C ASN A 206 16.06 4.60 -10.33
N GLN A 207 17.26 4.45 -9.75
CA GLN A 207 18.45 3.98 -10.49
C GLN A 207 18.28 2.52 -10.93
N VAL A 208 17.69 1.68 -10.09
CA VAL A 208 17.35 0.30 -10.45
C VAL A 208 16.35 0.28 -11.60
N MET A 209 15.32 1.12 -11.54
CA MET A 209 14.32 1.24 -12.61
C MET A 209 14.95 1.70 -13.94
N GLU A 210 15.85 2.68 -13.91
CA GLU A 210 16.62 3.12 -15.08
C GLU A 210 17.48 1.98 -15.65
N GLY A 211 18.21 1.25 -14.79
CA GLY A 211 19.03 0.11 -15.18
C GLY A 211 18.24 -1.05 -15.80
N LEU A 212 16.94 -1.16 -15.47
CA LEU A 212 16.01 -2.11 -16.05
C LEU A 212 15.35 -1.61 -17.35
N ASN A 213 15.69 -0.41 -17.84
CA ASN A 213 15.00 0.30 -18.94
C ASN A 213 13.52 0.60 -18.64
N LEU A 214 13.20 0.91 -17.38
CA LEU A 214 11.87 1.25 -16.88
C LEU A 214 11.80 2.71 -16.39
N GLY A 215 12.72 3.56 -16.88
CA GLY A 215 12.87 4.95 -16.45
C GLY A 215 11.67 5.85 -16.71
N ASP A 216 10.77 5.49 -17.63
CA ASP A 216 9.56 6.27 -17.96
C ASP A 216 8.59 6.41 -16.76
N LEU A 217 8.68 5.50 -15.79
CA LEU A 217 7.89 5.54 -14.55
C LEU A 217 8.53 6.43 -13.47
N VAL A 218 9.81 6.77 -13.59
CA VAL A 218 10.51 7.59 -12.59
C VAL A 218 9.92 9.00 -12.58
N GLY A 219 9.57 9.48 -11.39
CA GLY A 219 8.95 10.80 -11.18
C GLY A 219 7.48 10.89 -11.59
N GLN A 220 6.86 9.80 -12.06
CA GLN A 220 5.42 9.79 -12.33
C GLN A 220 4.61 9.82 -11.02
N PRO A 221 3.36 10.30 -11.05
CA PRO A 221 2.50 10.32 -9.86
C PRO A 221 2.24 8.91 -9.29
N TYR A 222 2.10 8.81 -7.97
CA TYR A 222 1.68 7.58 -7.28
C TYR A 222 0.42 6.96 -7.93
N GLY A 223 0.43 5.64 -8.15
CA GLY A 223 -0.64 4.91 -8.82
C GLY A 223 -0.53 4.88 -10.35
N THR A 224 0.44 5.59 -10.94
CA THR A 224 0.81 5.41 -12.34
C THR A 224 1.39 4.01 -12.52
N HIS A 225 1.02 3.31 -13.59
CA HIS A 225 1.55 1.99 -13.89
C HIS A 225 1.69 1.78 -15.39
N GLN A 226 2.60 0.88 -15.77
CA GLN A 226 2.86 0.52 -17.16
C GLN A 226 3.14 -0.99 -17.27
N HIS A 227 2.78 -1.56 -18.42
CA HIS A 227 3.00 -2.96 -18.75
C HIS A 227 4.29 -3.12 -19.57
N PHE A 228 5.06 -4.14 -19.24
CA PHE A 228 6.35 -4.46 -19.83
C PHE A 228 6.44 -5.96 -20.14
N SER A 229 7.51 -6.35 -20.83
CA SER A 229 7.85 -7.75 -21.03
C SER A 229 9.32 -8.00 -20.78
N ALA A 230 9.65 -9.06 -20.04
CA ALA A 230 11.00 -9.55 -19.82
C ALA A 230 11.09 -10.99 -20.34
N ASN A 231 12.00 -11.26 -21.29
CA ASN A 231 12.14 -12.57 -21.93
C ASN A 231 10.82 -13.12 -22.53
N GLY A 232 9.98 -12.24 -23.07
CA GLY A 232 8.66 -12.61 -23.62
C GLY A 232 7.57 -12.84 -22.57
N MET A 233 7.88 -12.72 -21.28
CA MET A 233 6.91 -12.85 -20.19
C MET A 233 6.39 -11.46 -19.78
N PRO A 234 5.05 -11.26 -19.70
CA PRO A 234 4.48 -9.97 -19.32
C PRO A 234 4.68 -9.71 -17.82
N PHE A 235 4.94 -8.46 -17.47
CA PHE A 235 4.88 -7.96 -16.10
C PHE A 235 4.41 -6.51 -16.08
N THR A 236 3.93 -6.03 -14.95
CA THR A 236 3.44 -4.66 -14.79
C THR A 236 4.15 -4.00 -13.63
N VAL A 237 4.52 -2.74 -13.80
CA VAL A 237 5.14 -1.95 -12.74
C VAL A 237 4.30 -0.74 -12.42
N GLY A 238 4.01 -0.55 -11.14
CA GLY A 238 3.33 0.61 -10.59
C GLY A 238 4.24 1.47 -9.74
N VAL A 239 4.05 2.79 -9.80
CA VAL A 239 4.69 3.76 -8.91
C VAL A 239 4.00 3.73 -7.56
N GLY A 240 4.79 3.52 -6.51
CA GLY A 240 4.33 3.36 -5.14
C GLY A 240 4.36 1.91 -4.66
N ASN A 241 4.10 1.75 -3.36
CA ASN A 241 4.12 0.46 -2.68
C ASN A 241 3.12 0.39 -1.53
N VAL A 242 2.93 -0.82 -0.96
CA VAL A 242 1.93 -1.08 0.07
C VAL A 242 2.15 -0.30 1.37
N ILE A 243 3.36 0.18 1.67
CA ILE A 243 3.65 1.00 2.87
C ILE A 243 3.60 2.50 2.59
N SER A 244 3.33 2.91 1.35
CA SER A 244 3.28 4.32 0.91
C SER A 244 4.59 5.09 1.14
N GLU A 245 5.71 4.39 0.95
CA GLU A 245 7.05 4.97 0.84
C GLU A 245 7.44 5.13 -0.64
N GLU A 246 8.54 5.83 -0.92
CA GLU A 246 9.09 5.90 -2.28
C GLU A 246 9.45 4.52 -2.80
N GLY A 247 9.11 4.26 -4.06
CA GLY A 247 9.48 3.05 -4.74
C GLY A 247 8.44 2.56 -5.74
N PHE A 248 8.51 1.27 -6.04
CA PHE A 248 7.75 0.66 -7.13
C PHE A 248 7.24 -0.71 -6.72
N SER A 249 6.13 -1.13 -7.31
CA SER A 249 5.57 -2.47 -7.14
C SER A 249 5.51 -3.17 -8.48
N LEU A 250 6.04 -4.38 -8.54
CA LEU A 250 6.16 -5.18 -9.75
C LEU A 250 5.27 -6.40 -9.60
N LEU A 251 4.26 -6.52 -10.47
CA LEU A 251 3.40 -7.69 -10.57
C LEU A 251 3.75 -8.51 -11.82
N MET A 252 4.00 -9.80 -11.66
CA MET A 252 4.45 -10.67 -12.75
C MET A 252 3.92 -12.09 -12.60
N THR A 253 4.12 -12.95 -13.60
CA THR A 253 3.90 -14.39 -13.46
C THR A 253 5.00 -15.02 -12.60
N PRO A 254 4.74 -16.14 -11.89
CA PRO A 254 5.77 -16.87 -11.16
C PRO A 254 6.99 -17.25 -12.01
N ALA A 255 6.78 -17.57 -13.30
CA ALA A 255 7.87 -17.88 -14.22
C ALA A 255 8.83 -16.70 -14.46
N ALA A 256 8.33 -15.47 -14.45
CA ALA A 256 9.17 -14.29 -14.62
C ALA A 256 9.94 -13.93 -13.33
N ALA A 257 9.39 -14.28 -12.17
CA ALA A 257 9.83 -13.82 -10.86
C ALA A 257 11.32 -14.08 -10.59
N GLY A 258 11.81 -15.31 -10.81
CA GLY A 258 13.23 -15.64 -10.58
C GLY A 258 14.20 -14.81 -11.43
N SER A 259 13.84 -14.53 -12.69
CA SER A 259 14.67 -13.73 -13.60
C SER A 259 14.68 -12.25 -13.23
N VAL A 260 13.51 -11.71 -12.85
CA VAL A 260 13.36 -10.32 -12.43
C VAL A 260 14.10 -10.09 -11.12
N TRP A 261 13.97 -11.01 -10.16
CA TRP A 261 14.69 -10.96 -8.88
C TRP A 261 16.21 -10.87 -9.07
N LYS A 262 16.80 -11.81 -9.84
CA LYS A 262 18.24 -11.80 -10.14
C LYS A 262 18.69 -10.49 -10.80
N THR A 263 17.88 -9.96 -11.71
CA THR A 263 18.20 -8.71 -12.40
C THR A 263 18.18 -7.52 -11.45
N ILE A 264 17.17 -7.43 -10.57
CA ILE A 264 17.08 -6.40 -9.54
C ILE A 264 18.29 -6.45 -8.60
N LEU A 265 18.67 -7.64 -8.13
CA LEU A 265 19.86 -7.80 -7.28
C LEU A 265 21.15 -7.37 -8.00
N SER A 266 21.28 -7.67 -9.29
CA SER A 266 22.45 -7.26 -10.09
C SER A 266 22.58 -5.73 -10.26
N GLN A 267 21.49 -4.98 -10.04
CA GLN A 267 21.48 -3.51 -10.02
C GLN A 267 21.81 -2.94 -8.63
N GLY A 268 22.17 -3.79 -7.66
CA GLY A 268 22.59 -3.36 -6.32
C GLY A 268 21.47 -3.26 -5.29
N ALA A 269 20.28 -3.82 -5.58
CA ALA A 269 19.24 -3.95 -4.57
C ALA A 269 19.58 -5.02 -3.53
N ILE A 270 19.28 -4.74 -2.27
CA ILE A 270 19.48 -5.68 -1.16
C ILE A 270 18.18 -6.45 -0.94
N PRO A 271 18.22 -7.80 -0.84
CA PRO A 271 17.02 -8.58 -0.56
C PRO A 271 16.57 -8.33 0.89
N MET A 272 15.27 -8.16 1.09
CA MET A 272 14.64 -7.93 2.40
C MET A 272 13.59 -9.01 2.67
N GLY A 273 13.68 -9.64 3.85
CA GLY A 273 12.67 -10.59 4.34
C GLY A 273 11.51 -9.92 5.08
N SER A 274 10.49 -10.70 5.41
CA SER A 274 9.27 -10.23 6.07
C SER A 274 9.50 -9.67 7.48
N ASN A 275 10.53 -10.14 8.20
CA ASN A 275 10.89 -9.64 9.52
C ASN A 275 11.36 -8.17 9.46
N ALA A 276 12.30 -7.88 8.57
CA ALA A 276 12.79 -6.52 8.33
C ALA A 276 11.69 -5.63 7.72
N TRP A 277 10.85 -6.19 6.85
CA TRP A 277 9.68 -5.50 6.29
C TRP A 277 8.67 -5.06 7.36
N GLU A 278 8.37 -5.93 8.31
CA GLU A 278 7.48 -5.60 9.43
C GLU A 278 8.08 -4.53 10.34
N LYS A 279 9.39 -4.62 10.65
CA LYS A 279 10.10 -3.56 11.37
C LYS A 279 10.03 -2.23 10.63
N LEU A 280 10.23 -2.23 9.32
CA LEU A 280 10.13 -1.04 8.48
C LEU A 280 8.74 -0.41 8.54
N ARG A 281 7.68 -1.22 8.42
CA ARG A 281 6.28 -0.78 8.55
C ARG A 281 6.02 -0.09 9.88
N VAL A 282 6.53 -0.64 10.99
CA VAL A 282 6.32 -0.12 12.35
C VAL A 282 7.16 1.13 12.61
N LEU A 283 8.45 1.10 12.29
CA LEU A 283 9.42 2.14 12.63
C LEU A 283 9.33 3.39 11.76
N GLN A 284 9.23 3.22 10.43
CA GLN A 284 9.28 4.33 9.48
C GLN A 284 7.88 4.74 9.03
N GLY A 285 7.05 3.77 8.69
CA GLY A 285 5.69 4.05 8.25
C GLY A 285 4.81 4.43 9.43
N GLY A 286 4.72 3.57 10.44
CA GLY A 286 3.60 3.56 11.37
C GLY A 286 2.28 3.25 10.67
N ARG A 287 2.34 2.50 9.55
CA ARG A 287 1.17 2.16 8.75
C ARG A 287 0.34 1.07 9.45
N PRO A 288 -0.96 1.29 9.71
CA PRO A 288 -1.84 0.28 10.30
C PRO A 288 -1.88 -1.00 9.47
N ALA A 289 -1.77 -2.17 10.12
CA ALA A 289 -1.86 -3.47 9.46
C ALA A 289 -3.11 -4.27 9.88
N PRO A 290 -3.63 -5.15 9.00
CA PRO A 290 -4.65 -6.15 9.33
C PRO A 290 -4.28 -6.97 10.56
N GLN A 291 -5.28 -7.36 11.36
CA GLN A 291 -5.12 -8.17 12.57
C GLN A 291 -4.28 -7.53 13.70
N LYS A 292 -3.62 -6.40 13.44
CA LYS A 292 -2.86 -5.59 14.40
C LYS A 292 -3.62 -4.33 14.76
N GLU A 293 -3.43 -3.26 14.00
CA GLU A 293 -4.12 -1.99 14.19
C GLU A 293 -5.51 -1.99 13.55
N LEU A 294 -5.74 -2.81 12.53
CA LEU A 294 -6.98 -2.91 11.78
C LEU A 294 -7.74 -4.18 12.20
N THR A 295 -8.51 -4.05 13.28
CA THR A 295 -9.36 -5.10 13.83
C THR A 295 -10.78 -4.60 14.02
N ASN A 296 -11.71 -5.48 14.43
CA ASN A 296 -13.09 -5.09 14.74
C ASN A 296 -13.20 -4.22 16.01
N GLU A 297 -12.11 -4.02 16.76
CA GLU A 297 -12.10 -3.18 17.96
C GLU A 297 -11.95 -1.68 17.64
N PHE A 298 -11.41 -1.36 16.46
CA PHE A 298 -11.02 0.00 16.09
C PHE A 298 -11.74 0.43 14.82
N ASN A 299 -12.14 1.70 14.76
CA ASN A 299 -12.69 2.26 13.52
C ASN A 299 -11.60 2.98 12.71
N VAL A 300 -11.89 3.17 11.41
CA VAL A 300 -10.95 3.74 10.43
C VAL A 300 -10.46 5.14 10.82
N LEU A 301 -11.29 5.95 11.51
CA LEU A 301 -10.90 7.29 11.98
C LEU A 301 -9.97 7.23 13.19
N GLU A 302 -10.16 6.26 14.08
CA GLU A 302 -9.26 6.02 15.22
C GLU A 302 -7.89 5.57 14.73
N ALA A 303 -7.84 4.76 13.67
CA ALA A 303 -6.62 4.36 12.97
C ALA A 303 -5.97 5.49 12.15
N CYS A 304 -6.55 6.71 12.21
CA CYS A 304 -6.14 7.89 11.46
C CYS A 304 -6.13 7.71 9.93
N LEU A 305 -6.98 6.87 9.34
CA LEU A 305 -6.97 6.64 7.89
C LEU A 305 -7.93 7.60 7.16
N TRP A 306 -7.74 8.90 7.39
CA TRP A 306 -8.62 9.95 6.85
C TRP A 306 -8.59 10.01 5.32
N ASN A 307 -7.43 9.85 4.69
CA ASN A 307 -7.31 9.92 3.23
C ASN A 307 -7.92 8.68 2.53
N SER A 308 -8.16 7.60 3.28
CA SER A 308 -8.81 6.38 2.79
C SER A 308 -10.35 6.48 2.77
N ILE A 309 -10.91 7.58 3.28
CA ILE A 309 -12.35 7.79 3.39
C ILE A 309 -12.76 8.90 2.43
N SER A 310 -13.76 8.63 1.59
CA SER A 310 -14.41 9.68 0.82
C SER A 310 -15.70 10.11 1.51
N LEU A 311 -15.82 11.40 1.80
CA LEU A 311 -17.05 11.99 2.36
C LEU A 311 -18.03 12.45 1.28
N ASN A 312 -17.55 12.61 0.04
CA ASN A 312 -18.28 13.25 -1.05
C ASN A 312 -18.77 12.26 -2.12
N LYS A 313 -18.35 10.99 -2.06
CA LYS A 313 -18.84 9.98 -3.01
C LYS A 313 -20.14 9.35 -2.53
N GLY A 314 -20.84 8.69 -3.46
CA GLY A 314 -22.15 8.07 -3.23
C GLY A 314 -22.14 7.03 -2.10
N CYS A 315 -23.33 6.51 -1.81
CA CYS A 315 -23.59 5.62 -0.68
C CYS A 315 -22.61 4.44 -0.60
N TYR A 316 -21.94 4.27 0.52
CA TYR A 316 -21.14 3.08 0.80
C TYR A 316 -21.33 2.54 2.21
N LYS A 317 -21.14 1.22 2.37
CA LYS A 317 -21.30 0.53 3.66
C LYS A 317 -20.23 1.03 4.62
N GLY A 318 -20.64 1.80 5.63
CA GLY A 318 -19.67 2.55 6.46
C GLY A 318 -20.03 3.99 6.65
N GLN A 319 -20.52 4.61 5.59
CA GLN A 319 -20.61 6.06 5.49
C GLN A 319 -21.44 6.66 6.61
N GLU A 320 -22.59 6.09 6.94
CA GLU A 320 -23.43 6.62 8.03
C GLU A 320 -22.71 6.58 9.39
N THR A 321 -22.00 5.48 9.68
CA THR A 321 -21.23 5.35 10.92
C THR A 321 -20.11 6.40 10.97
N ILE A 322 -19.36 6.55 9.87
CA ILE A 322 -18.28 7.53 9.75
C ILE A 322 -18.82 8.97 9.86
N SER A 323 -19.89 9.29 9.14
CA SER A 323 -20.53 10.60 9.18
C SER A 323 -21.01 10.95 10.59
N ARG A 324 -21.63 10.00 11.32
CA ARG A 324 -22.02 10.22 12.72
C ARG A 324 -20.82 10.49 13.62
N LEU A 325 -19.73 9.73 13.47
CA LEU A 325 -18.50 9.95 14.24
C LEU A 325 -17.92 11.35 13.98
N ILE A 326 -17.93 11.83 12.74
CA ILE A 326 -17.44 13.17 12.40
C ILE A 326 -18.37 14.25 12.95
N THR A 327 -19.68 14.12 12.75
CA THR A 327 -20.67 15.12 13.17
C THR A 327 -20.68 15.36 14.68
N TYR A 328 -20.55 14.29 15.47
CA TYR A 328 -20.62 14.36 16.93
C TYR A 328 -19.26 14.34 17.62
N ASP A 329 -18.16 14.52 16.88
CA ASP A 329 -16.79 14.39 17.38
C ASP A 329 -16.57 13.09 18.20
N GLY A 330 -17.15 11.99 17.71
CA GLY A 330 -17.27 10.72 18.41
C GLY A 330 -16.01 9.86 18.43
N VAL A 331 -14.89 10.34 17.89
CA VAL A 331 -13.60 9.64 17.88
C VAL A 331 -12.96 9.75 19.26
N LYS A 332 -12.93 8.63 20.00
CA LYS A 332 -12.53 8.60 21.42
C LYS A 332 -11.08 8.25 21.66
N GLN A 333 -10.42 7.64 20.67
CA GLN A 333 -9.03 7.20 20.73
C GLN A 333 -8.35 7.39 19.39
N ARG A 334 -7.03 7.31 19.39
CA ARG A 334 -6.19 7.52 18.22
C ARG A 334 -5.01 6.56 18.26
N LEU A 335 -4.61 6.05 17.11
CA LEU A 335 -3.36 5.31 16.93
C LEU A 335 -2.16 6.26 17.00
N TRP A 336 -1.15 5.88 17.78
CA TRP A 336 0.09 6.63 17.99
C TRP A 336 1.32 5.74 17.81
N GLY A 337 2.46 6.36 17.49
CA GLY A 337 3.77 5.78 17.73
C GLY A 337 4.19 5.98 19.19
N ILE A 338 4.97 5.04 19.71
CA ILE A 338 5.46 5.06 21.09
C ILE A 338 6.93 4.66 21.10
N CYS A 339 7.82 5.58 21.44
CA CYS A 339 9.22 5.27 21.72
C CYS A 339 9.31 4.65 23.11
N LEU A 340 9.72 3.39 23.21
CA LEU A 340 9.71 2.60 24.44
C LEU A 340 11.12 2.50 25.04
N SER A 341 11.20 2.37 26.35
CA SER A 341 12.46 2.15 27.07
C SER A 341 12.95 0.69 27.06
N ALA A 342 12.07 -0.25 26.70
CA ALA A 342 12.32 -1.69 26.72
C ALA A 342 11.34 -2.40 25.76
N PRO A 343 11.57 -3.68 25.42
CA PRO A 343 10.63 -4.46 24.61
C PRO A 343 9.24 -4.52 25.25
N ALA A 344 8.20 -4.35 24.44
CA ALA A 344 6.81 -4.42 24.88
C ALA A 344 6.03 -5.46 24.08
N GLU A 345 5.22 -6.24 24.77
CA GLU A 345 4.35 -7.22 24.12
C GLU A 345 3.10 -6.54 23.52
N PRO A 346 2.75 -6.81 22.26
CA PRO A 346 1.44 -6.44 21.72
C PRO A 346 0.29 -6.89 22.63
N GLY A 347 -0.69 -6.02 22.84
CA GLY A 347 -1.78 -6.22 23.80
C GLY A 347 -1.52 -5.63 25.19
N SER A 348 -0.27 -5.27 25.52
CA SER A 348 0.08 -4.64 26.79
C SER A 348 -0.75 -3.37 27.05
N PRO A 349 -1.28 -3.17 28.26
CA PRO A 349 -2.04 -1.97 28.59
C PRO A 349 -1.14 -0.74 28.60
N ILE A 350 -1.66 0.39 28.12
CA ILE A 350 -1.03 1.71 28.25
C ILE A 350 -1.74 2.45 29.39
N THR A 351 -0.97 2.96 30.34
CA THR A 351 -1.47 3.67 31.52
C THR A 351 -0.83 5.05 31.69
N ILE A 352 -1.59 5.97 32.26
CA ILE A 352 -1.12 7.30 32.69
C ILE A 352 -1.66 7.51 34.11
N ASN A 353 -0.78 7.86 35.06
CA ASN A 353 -1.13 8.01 36.47
C ASN A 353 -1.89 6.79 37.03
N GLY A 354 -1.47 5.58 36.65
CA GLY A 354 -2.08 4.31 37.05
C GLY A 354 -3.43 3.98 36.40
N LYS A 355 -3.98 4.84 35.53
CA LYS A 355 -5.25 4.60 34.82
C LYS A 355 -5.01 4.05 33.43
N LYS A 356 -5.71 2.98 33.04
CA LYS A 356 -5.66 2.44 31.67
C LYS A 356 -6.27 3.40 30.65
N VAL A 357 -5.44 3.84 29.71
CA VAL A 357 -5.78 4.79 28.65
C VAL A 357 -5.68 4.19 27.26
N GLY A 358 -5.10 3.00 27.10
CA GLY A 358 -4.87 2.40 25.79
C GLY A 358 -4.33 0.98 25.82
N LYS A 359 -3.88 0.51 24.65
CA LYS A 359 -3.14 -0.75 24.48
C LYS A 359 -2.13 -0.65 23.33
N VAL A 360 -1.00 -1.34 23.46
CA VAL A 360 -0.03 -1.55 22.38
C VAL A 360 -0.59 -2.56 21.39
N THR A 361 -0.37 -2.34 20.10
CA THR A 361 -0.85 -3.20 19.00
C THR A 361 0.27 -3.81 18.17
N SER A 362 1.39 -3.09 18.00
CA SER A 362 2.60 -3.59 17.33
C SER A 362 3.83 -3.19 18.11
N TYR A 363 4.89 -3.97 17.95
CA TYR A 363 6.21 -3.70 18.52
C TYR A 363 7.29 -4.05 17.51
N ALA A 364 8.35 -3.24 17.46
CA ALA A 364 9.57 -3.50 16.71
C ALA A 364 10.79 -3.02 17.50
N SER A 365 11.86 -3.81 17.46
CA SER A 365 13.19 -3.32 17.82
C SER A 365 13.74 -2.42 16.71
N GLY A 366 14.40 -1.34 17.12
CA GLY A 366 15.10 -0.42 16.22
C GLY A 366 16.42 -0.99 15.71
N ARG A 367 17.26 -0.11 15.15
CA ARG A 367 18.56 -0.53 14.58
C ARG A 367 19.56 -0.87 15.67
N LYS A 368 19.48 -0.17 16.79
CA LYS A 368 20.25 -0.49 17.99
C LYS A 368 19.39 -1.34 18.92
N GLU A 369 20.02 -2.25 19.64
CA GLU A 369 19.35 -3.13 20.60
C GLU A 369 18.59 -2.36 21.70
N SER A 370 19.06 -1.15 22.02
CA SER A 370 18.41 -0.24 22.99
C SER A 370 17.22 0.55 22.43
N GLU A 371 16.97 0.49 21.11
CA GLU A 371 15.89 1.23 20.47
C GLU A 371 14.65 0.33 20.41
N HIS A 372 13.55 0.78 21.03
CA HIS A 372 12.29 0.06 21.07
C HIS A 372 11.17 0.98 20.60
N PHE A 373 10.32 0.48 19.71
CA PHE A 373 9.22 1.25 19.17
C PHE A 373 7.96 0.42 19.12
N GLY A 374 6.82 1.05 19.37
CA GLY A 374 5.53 0.41 19.26
C GLY A 374 4.49 1.29 18.59
N LEU A 375 3.43 0.65 18.12
CA LEU A 375 2.18 1.32 17.77
C LEU A 375 1.15 0.99 18.85
N GLY A 376 0.26 1.92 19.16
CA GLY A 376 -0.79 1.69 20.14
C GLY A 376 -1.92 2.69 20.08
N TYR A 377 -3.11 2.25 20.46
CA TYR A 377 -4.27 3.14 20.58
C TYR A 377 -4.31 3.76 21.96
N ILE A 378 -4.40 5.09 22.02
CA ILE A 378 -4.52 5.86 23.26
C ILE A 378 -5.78 6.73 23.18
N LYS A 379 -6.53 6.82 24.27
CA LYS A 379 -7.68 7.72 24.41
C LYS A 379 -7.27 9.16 24.06
N ARG A 380 -8.04 9.82 23.20
CA ARG A 380 -7.71 11.14 22.63
C ARG A 380 -7.53 12.23 23.68
N GLN A 381 -8.25 12.15 24.81
CA GLN A 381 -8.15 13.09 25.91
C GLN A 381 -7.03 12.77 26.91
N ALA A 382 -6.35 11.64 26.75
CA ALA A 382 -5.40 11.13 27.73
C ALA A 382 -3.94 11.46 27.38
N ALA A 383 -3.61 11.59 26.09
CA ALA A 383 -2.24 11.87 25.65
C ALA A 383 -2.22 12.69 24.36
N SER A 384 -1.15 13.48 24.23
CA SER A 384 -0.72 14.19 23.04
C SER A 384 0.72 13.79 22.67
N GLU A 385 1.20 14.23 21.52
CA GLU A 385 2.60 14.07 21.14
C GLU A 385 3.53 14.64 22.22
N GLY A 386 4.58 13.90 22.56
CA GLY A 386 5.56 14.23 23.60
C GLY A 386 5.18 13.77 25.01
N ASP A 387 3.94 13.34 25.25
CA ASP A 387 3.52 12.87 26.57
C ASP A 387 4.18 11.53 26.93
N THR A 388 4.43 11.36 28.23
CA THR A 388 4.96 10.11 28.78
C THR A 388 3.84 9.18 29.21
N VAL A 389 3.97 7.90 28.88
CA VAL A 389 3.05 6.82 29.23
C VAL A 389 3.80 5.65 29.84
N ILE A 390 3.10 4.78 30.58
CA ILE A 390 3.63 3.51 31.06
C ILE A 390 2.94 2.37 30.33
N VAL A 391 3.74 1.46 29.75
CA VAL A 391 3.28 0.25 29.07
C VAL A 391 3.54 -0.96 29.97
N GLY A 392 2.54 -1.82 30.10
CA GLY A 392 2.58 -2.92 31.06
C GLY A 392 2.71 -2.37 32.48
N ASP A 393 3.71 -2.86 33.21
CA ASP A 393 3.92 -2.47 34.61
C ASP A 393 5.00 -1.40 34.80
N ASN A 394 6.01 -1.35 33.93
CA ASN A 394 7.22 -0.54 34.17
C ASN A 394 7.90 0.04 32.92
N ILE A 395 7.39 -0.22 31.71
CA ILE A 395 8.05 0.25 30.48
C ILE A 395 7.64 1.70 30.25
N THR A 396 8.60 2.61 30.25
CA THR A 396 8.32 4.02 29.97
C THR A 396 8.24 4.23 28.46
N GLY A 397 7.20 4.90 27.99
CA GLY A 397 6.97 5.24 26.60
C GLY A 397 6.82 6.74 26.40
N THR A 398 7.37 7.27 25.31
CA THR A 398 7.08 8.64 24.84
C THR A 398 6.19 8.56 23.61
N VAL A 399 5.03 9.23 23.65
CA VAL A 399 4.09 9.28 22.53
C VAL A 399 4.68 10.16 21.43
N VAL A 400 4.71 9.66 20.20
CA VAL A 400 5.23 10.38 19.03
C VAL A 400 4.27 10.28 17.85
N GLU A 401 4.28 11.30 17.01
CA GLU A 401 3.63 11.22 15.71
C GLU A 401 4.50 10.39 14.76
N VAL A 402 3.87 9.58 13.90
CA VAL A 402 4.57 8.74 12.91
C VAL A 402 4.31 9.26 11.50
N PRO A 403 5.29 9.17 10.58
CA PRO A 403 5.20 9.80 9.26
C PRO A 403 3.92 9.45 8.49
N PHE A 404 3.51 8.19 8.43
CA PHE A 404 2.31 7.79 7.70
C PHE A 404 1.05 8.44 8.28
N LEU A 405 0.87 8.42 9.61
CA LEU A 405 -0.31 8.97 10.28
C LEU A 405 -0.32 10.51 10.23
N ALA A 406 0.84 11.17 10.29
CA ALA A 406 0.96 12.63 10.17
C ALA A 406 0.39 13.17 8.84
N ARG A 407 0.55 12.40 7.74
CA ARG A 407 0.01 12.75 6.41
C ARG A 407 -1.51 12.58 6.30
N GLN A 408 -2.13 11.94 7.27
CA GLN A 408 -3.56 11.68 7.28
C GLN A 408 -4.29 12.84 7.94
N CYS A 409 -4.55 13.88 7.15
CA CYS A 409 -5.28 15.03 7.65
C CYS A 409 -6.80 14.80 7.53
N PRO A 410 -7.57 15.14 8.57
CA PRO A 410 -8.99 15.36 8.41
C PRO A 410 -9.21 16.41 7.30
N PRO A 411 -10.24 16.27 6.45
CA PRO A 411 -10.56 17.31 5.48
C PRO A 411 -10.75 18.63 6.21
N SER A 412 -10.10 19.69 5.72
CA SER A 412 -10.26 21.04 6.27
C SER A 412 -11.75 21.34 6.37
N ARG A 413 -12.26 21.63 7.57
CA ARG A 413 -13.63 22.15 7.73
C ARG A 413 -13.69 23.39 6.86
N GLY A 414 -14.34 23.30 5.70
CA GLY A 414 -14.57 24.46 4.85
C GLY A 414 -15.18 25.54 5.74
N SER A 415 -14.59 26.72 5.73
CA SER A 415 -15.23 27.91 6.29
C SER A 415 -16.59 28.01 5.63
N GLY A 416 -17.64 27.62 6.35
CA GLY A 416 -19.00 27.85 5.95
C GLY A 416 -19.15 29.35 5.79
N SER A 417 -19.32 29.79 4.55
CA SER A 417 -19.76 31.12 4.18
C SER A 417 -21.08 31.00 3.45
#